data_AF-K7ZRW4-F1
#
_entry.id   AF-K7ZRW4-F1
#
_cell.length_a   1.000
_cell.length_b   1.000
_cell.length_c   1.000
_cell.angle_alpha   90.00
_cell.angle_beta   90.00
_cell.angle_gamma   90.00
#
_symmetry.space_group_name_H-M   'P 1'
#
loop_
_entity.id
_entity.type
_entity.pdbx_description
1 polymer ?
#
loop_
_entity_poly.entity_id
_entity_poly.type
_entity_poly.pdbx_seq_one_letter_code
_entity_poly.pdbx_strand_id
1 'polypeptide(L)'
;MNEKLHSVIVFIENFLIDFLNIFGINQEDYYLCKSQLILYIQKLYHLLLDICITFICISLIVSIVGYIIDKNKNYDAKKIHNKIRLVYPSNSKSGGEIVCKYWVWQRKKKKLIESLITHLTIHGNKNSRHARINTSSKPIPFPFLREVYGLSKSS
;
A
#
# COMPACT_ATOMS: atom_id res chain seq x y z
N MET A 1 17.36 9.80 13.31
CA MET A 1 17.11 10.40 11.97
C MET A 1 18.21 11.38 11.57
N ASN A 2 18.76 12.16 12.52
CA ASN A 2 19.89 13.08 12.29
C ASN A 2 21.18 12.40 11.78
N GLU A 3 21.55 11.21 12.25
CA GLU A 3 22.83 10.58 11.84
C GLU A 3 22.88 10.19 10.36
N LYS A 4 21.78 9.65 9.81
CA LYS A 4 21.71 9.29 8.38
C LYS A 4 21.67 10.52 7.48
N LEU A 5 21.04 11.60 7.95
CA LEU A 5 21.03 12.86 7.21
C LEU A 5 22.42 13.49 7.23
N HIS A 6 23.10 13.41 8.39
CA HIS A 6 24.46 13.90 8.55
C HIS A 6 25.47 13.12 7.69
N SER A 7 25.34 11.79 7.59
CA SER A 7 26.20 10.98 6.71
C SER A 7 26.01 11.30 5.23
N VAL A 8 24.77 11.58 4.81
CA VAL A 8 24.47 12.00 3.44
C VAL A 8 25.04 13.40 3.17
N ILE A 9 24.93 14.32 4.13
CA ILE A 9 25.54 15.65 4.03
C ILE A 9 27.06 15.55 3.90
N VAL A 10 27.73 14.75 4.74
CA VAL A 10 29.20 14.57 4.69
C VAL A 10 29.64 13.92 3.37
N PHE A 11 28.87 12.96 2.85
CA PHE A 11 29.14 12.37 1.55
C PHE A 11 29.02 13.39 0.40
N ILE A 12 27.99 14.24 0.44
CA ILE A 12 27.80 15.33 -0.54
C ILE A 12 28.92 16.37 -0.41
N GLU A 13 29.36 16.69 0.81
CA GLU A 13 30.49 17.61 1.06
C GLU A 13 31.80 17.08 0.47
N ASN A 14 32.12 15.80 0.70
CA ASN A 14 33.33 15.19 0.15
C ASN A 14 33.29 15.16 -1.39
N PHE A 15 32.13 14.81 -1.97
CA PHE A 15 31.96 14.82 -3.43
C PHE A 15 32.11 16.22 -4.04
N LEU A 16 31.60 17.26 -3.38
CA LEU A 16 31.74 18.65 -3.84
C LEU A 16 33.18 19.14 -3.76
N ILE A 17 33.92 18.78 -2.71
CA ILE A 17 35.35 19.10 -2.58
C ILE A 17 36.13 18.45 -3.72
N ASP A 18 35.88 17.17 -4.00
CA ASP A 18 36.54 16.44 -5.08
C ASP A 18 36.22 17.06 -6.45
N PHE A 19 34.95 17.41 -6.69
CA PHE A 19 34.52 18.05 -7.93
C PHE A 19 35.16 19.43 -8.10
N LEU A 20 35.21 20.27 -7.06
CA LEU A 20 35.74 21.63 -7.14
C LEU A 20 37.27 21.67 -7.25
N ASN A 21 37.97 20.69 -6.67
CA ASN A 21 39.41 20.49 -6.86
C ASN A 21 39.77 20.15 -8.32
N ILE A 22 38.91 19.41 -9.03
CA ILE A 22 39.10 19.09 -10.45
C ILE A 22 38.97 20.36 -11.33
N PHE A 23 38.14 21.32 -10.93
CA PHE A 23 37.88 22.55 -11.70
C PHE A 23 38.72 23.76 -11.29
N GLY A 24 39.57 23.66 -10.26
CA GLY A 24 40.51 24.73 -9.88
C GLY A 24 39.84 26.02 -9.42
N ILE A 25 38.69 25.92 -8.74
CA ILE A 25 37.89 27.07 -8.30
C ILE A 25 38.49 27.70 -7.04
N ASN A 26 38.48 29.05 -6.97
CA ASN A 26 39.01 29.81 -5.84
C ASN A 26 38.24 29.51 -4.53
N GLN A 27 38.92 29.62 -3.39
CA GLN A 27 38.32 29.32 -2.07
C GLN A 27 37.08 30.16 -1.75
N GLU A 28 37.03 31.43 -2.17
CA GLU A 28 35.87 32.30 -1.92
C GLU A 28 34.63 31.85 -2.71
N ASP A 29 34.81 31.50 -3.99
CA ASP A 29 33.75 30.97 -4.85
C ASP A 29 33.25 29.60 -4.34
N TYR A 30 34.14 28.79 -3.75
CA TYR A 30 33.79 27.53 -3.09
C TYR A 30 32.83 27.75 -1.91
N TYR A 31 33.11 28.68 -1.00
CA TYR A 31 32.25 28.93 0.16
C TYR A 31 30.88 29.47 -0.24
N LEU A 32 30.85 30.33 -1.25
CA LEU A 32 29.60 30.88 -1.77
C LEU A 32 28.75 29.78 -2.42
N CYS A 33 29.36 28.92 -3.26
CA CYS A 33 28.71 27.76 -3.85
C CYS A 33 28.21 26.76 -2.78
N LYS A 34 29.04 26.45 -1.78
CA LYS A 34 28.68 25.57 -0.66
C LYS A 34 27.45 26.08 0.09
N SER A 35 27.43 27.37 0.45
CA SER A 35 26.33 27.97 1.20
C SER A 35 25.00 27.93 0.42
N GLN A 36 25.05 28.23 -0.89
CA GLN A 36 23.87 28.16 -1.77
C GLN A 36 23.35 26.73 -1.90
N LEU A 37 24.25 25.76 -2.08
CA LEU A 37 23.89 24.36 -2.25
C LEU A 37 23.24 23.78 -0.99
N ILE A 38 23.79 24.08 0.20
CA ILE A 38 23.18 23.68 1.48
C ILE A 38 21.75 24.24 1.61
N LEU A 39 21.57 25.51 1.24
CA LEU A 39 20.27 26.17 1.30
C LEU A 39 19.24 25.55 0.32
N TYR A 40 19.68 25.16 -0.88
CA TYR A 40 18.84 24.43 -1.83
C TYR A 40 18.47 23.03 -1.33
N ILE A 41 19.42 22.26 -0.79
CA ILE A 41 19.15 20.94 -0.21
C ILE A 41 18.15 21.06 0.95
N GLN A 42 18.33 22.05 1.82
CA GLN A 42 17.43 22.27 2.95
C GLN A 42 16.01 22.59 2.46
N LYS A 43 15.85 23.47 1.47
CA LYS A 43 14.55 23.77 0.86
C LYS A 43 13.91 22.53 0.23
N LEU A 44 14.68 21.73 -0.50
CA LEU A 44 14.18 20.51 -1.15
C LEU A 44 13.75 19.46 -0.12
N TYR A 45 14.50 19.33 0.98
CA TYR A 45 14.13 18.46 2.10
C TYR A 45 12.82 18.88 2.76
N HIS A 46 12.65 20.18 3.05
CA HIS A 46 11.39 20.69 3.60
C HIS A 46 10.21 20.46 2.64
N LEU A 47 10.39 20.72 1.34
CA LEU A 47 9.36 20.48 0.33
C LEU A 47 8.96 19.00 0.25
N LEU A 48 9.92 18.08 0.31
CA LEU A 48 9.63 16.64 0.36
C LEU A 48 8.87 16.24 1.63
N LEU A 49 9.25 16.81 2.78
CA LEU A 49 8.53 16.58 4.04
C LEU A 49 7.08 17.09 3.96
N ASP A 50 6.87 18.28 3.42
CA ASP A 50 5.53 18.86 3.28
C ASP A 50 4.64 18.02 2.36
N ILE A 51 5.19 17.51 1.25
CA ILE A 51 4.47 16.56 0.37
C ILE A 51 4.13 15.27 1.12
N CYS A 52 5.07 14.71 1.88
CA CYS A 52 4.84 13.49 2.66
C CYS A 52 3.75 13.70 3.72
N ILE A 53 3.79 14.80 4.46
CA ILE A 53 2.78 15.15 5.48
C ILE A 53 1.42 15.31 4.80
N THR A 54 1.35 16.06 3.70
CA THR A 54 0.11 16.28 2.94
C THR A 54 -0.48 14.95 2.46
N PHE A 55 0.34 14.05 1.94
CA PHE A 55 -0.09 12.72 1.49
C PHE A 55 -0.65 11.88 2.65
N ILE A 56 -0.01 11.89 3.81
CA ILE A 56 -0.48 11.19 5.02
C ILE A 56 -1.81 11.78 5.48
N CYS A 57 -1.93 13.10 5.55
CA CYS A 57 -3.17 13.78 5.94
C CYS A 57 -4.33 13.43 5.00
N ILE A 58 -4.12 13.49 3.68
CA ILE A 58 -5.14 13.11 2.69
C ILE A 58 -5.54 11.64 2.87
N SER A 59 -4.56 10.75 3.04
CA SER A 59 -4.81 9.31 3.23
C SER A 59 -5.63 9.03 4.50
N LEU A 60 -5.38 9.77 5.58
CA LEU A 60 -6.15 9.70 6.83
C LEU A 60 -7.58 10.20 6.63
N ILE A 61 -7.76 11.34 5.96
CA ILE A 61 -9.10 11.88 5.67
C ILE A 61 -9.93 10.89 4.86
N VAL A 62 -9.37 10.33 3.78
CA VAL A 62 -10.05 9.33 2.94
C VAL A 62 -10.42 8.09 3.77
N SER A 63 -9.55 7.66 4.67
CA SER A 63 -9.81 6.51 5.53
C SER A 63 -10.93 6.78 6.55
N ILE A 64 -10.96 7.97 7.16
CA ILE A 64 -11.99 8.37 8.13
C ILE A 64 -13.35 8.50 7.43
N VAL A 65 -13.41 9.22 6.31
CA VAL A 65 -14.64 9.37 5.52
C VAL A 65 -15.14 8.01 5.05
N GLY A 66 -14.24 7.17 4.54
CA GLY A 66 -14.57 5.79 4.13
C GLY A 66 -15.14 4.95 5.27
N TYR A 67 -14.61 5.10 6.48
CA TYR A 67 -15.10 4.41 7.68
C TYR A 67 -16.50 4.88 8.08
N ILE A 68 -16.76 6.20 8.06
CA ILE A 68 -18.08 6.77 8.39
C ILE A 68 -19.13 6.27 7.39
N ILE A 69 -18.80 6.30 6.09
CA ILE A 69 -19.68 5.79 5.03
C ILE A 69 -19.97 4.30 5.26
N ASP A 70 -18.95 3.48 5.54
CA ASP A 70 -19.14 2.04 5.81
C ASP A 70 -20.04 1.80 7.03
N LYS A 71 -19.86 2.59 8.10
CA LYS A 71 -20.66 2.47 9.33
C LYS A 71 -22.13 2.78 9.07
N ASN A 72 -22.45 3.77 8.24
CA ASN A 72 -23.83 4.18 7.98
C ASN A 72 -24.49 3.37 6.85
N LYS A 73 -23.71 2.62 6.09
CA LYS A 73 -24.22 1.82 4.98
C LYS A 73 -24.83 0.50 5.47
N ASN A 74 -26.08 0.27 5.09
CA ASN A 74 -26.70 -1.04 5.20
C ASN A 74 -26.39 -1.84 3.93
N TYR A 75 -25.62 -2.91 4.11
CA TYR A 75 -25.24 -3.80 3.03
C TYR A 75 -26.33 -4.85 2.80
N ASP A 76 -26.83 -4.92 1.58
CA ASP A 76 -27.78 -5.95 1.16
C ASP A 76 -27.03 -7.27 0.89
N ALA A 77 -27.39 -8.31 1.64
CA ALA A 77 -26.80 -9.63 1.54
C ALA A 77 -26.99 -10.24 0.15
N LYS A 78 -28.14 -10.01 -0.50
CA LYS A 78 -28.45 -10.56 -1.83
C LYS A 78 -27.52 -9.96 -2.90
N LYS A 79 -27.31 -8.64 -2.84
CA LYS A 79 -26.37 -7.95 -3.75
C LYS A 79 -24.93 -8.39 -3.56
N ILE A 80 -24.53 -8.70 -2.33
CA ILE A 80 -23.17 -9.19 -2.05
C ILE A 80 -23.01 -10.64 -2.49
N HIS A 81 -24.02 -11.48 -2.24
CA HIS A 81 -24.03 -12.87 -2.70
C HIS A 81 -23.85 -12.96 -4.22
N ASN A 82 -24.54 -12.12 -4.99
CA ASN A 82 -24.40 -12.08 -6.45
C ASN A 82 -23.00 -11.65 -6.93
N LYS A 83 -22.18 -11.04 -6.06
CA LYS A 83 -20.79 -10.65 -6.37
C LYS A 83 -19.77 -11.72 -5.99
N ILE A 84 -20.19 -12.75 -5.27
CA ILE A 84 -19.36 -13.89 -4.95
C ILE A 84 -19.06 -14.65 -6.25
N ARG A 85 -17.80 -14.98 -6.47
CA ARG A 85 -17.35 -15.70 -7.66
C ARG A 85 -16.78 -17.05 -7.26
N LEU A 86 -17.08 -18.07 -8.04
CA LEU A 86 -16.39 -19.35 -7.95
C LEU A 86 -15.16 -19.28 -8.87
N VAL A 87 -13.99 -19.60 -8.32
CA VAL A 87 -12.69 -19.60 -8.99
C VAL A 87 -12.12 -20.99 -8.85
N TYR A 88 -11.78 -21.62 -9.97
CA TYR A 88 -11.12 -22.93 -9.97
C TYR A 88 -9.60 -22.74 -10.03
N PRO A 89 -8.82 -23.54 -9.29
CA PRO A 89 -7.39 -23.63 -9.50
C PRO A 89 -7.11 -24.03 -10.95
N SER A 90 -6.08 -23.44 -11.55
CA SER A 90 -5.60 -23.84 -12.87
C SER A 90 -5.30 -25.34 -12.86
N ASN A 91 -6.01 -26.08 -13.73
CA ASN A 91 -5.93 -27.54 -13.94
C ASN A 91 -6.78 -28.46 -13.03
N SER A 92 -7.66 -27.96 -12.16
CA SER A 92 -8.60 -28.83 -11.43
C SER A 92 -10.07 -28.44 -11.64
N LYS A 93 -10.90 -29.39 -12.11
CA LYS A 93 -12.37 -29.27 -12.14
C LYS A 93 -13.02 -29.54 -10.78
N SER A 94 -12.24 -30.03 -9.81
CA SER A 94 -12.68 -30.36 -8.45
C SER A 94 -12.04 -29.41 -7.44
N GLY A 95 -12.81 -29.00 -6.43
CA GLY A 95 -12.37 -28.11 -5.35
C GLY A 95 -12.38 -26.61 -5.67
N GLY A 96 -13.48 -26.08 -6.23
CA GLY A 96 -13.60 -24.64 -6.52
C GLY A 96 -13.52 -23.76 -5.25
N GLU A 97 -12.86 -22.61 -5.35
CA GLU A 97 -12.76 -21.59 -4.30
C GLU A 97 -13.79 -20.49 -4.50
N ILE A 98 -14.46 -20.10 -3.43
CA ILE A 98 -15.42 -19.00 -3.40
C ILE A 98 -14.68 -17.73 -3.00
N VAL A 99 -14.74 -16.69 -3.83
CA VAL A 99 -13.99 -15.44 -3.67
C VAL A 99 -14.90 -14.22 -3.70
N CYS A 100 -14.69 -13.27 -2.80
CA CYS A 100 -15.34 -11.96 -2.85
C CYS A 100 -14.38 -10.83 -2.47
N LYS A 101 -14.43 -9.73 -3.24
CA LYS A 101 -13.56 -8.55 -3.05
C LYS A 101 -14.22 -7.47 -2.21
N TYR A 102 -13.43 -6.82 -1.37
CA TYR A 102 -13.84 -5.71 -0.51
C TYR A 102 -12.71 -4.68 -0.33
N TRP A 103 -13.08 -3.43 -0.05
CA TRP A 103 -12.09 -2.40 0.29
C TRP A 103 -11.71 -2.49 1.77
N VAL A 104 -10.45 -2.20 2.13
CA VAL A 104 -9.93 -2.31 3.52
C VAL A 104 -10.77 -1.53 4.53
N TRP A 105 -11.28 -0.36 4.15
CA TRP A 105 -12.13 0.46 5.02
C TRP A 105 -13.56 -0.08 5.17
N GLN A 106 -14.00 -1.06 4.38
CA GLN A 106 -15.35 -1.63 4.40
C GLN A 106 -15.49 -2.79 5.41
N ARG A 107 -15.37 -2.49 6.71
CA ARG A 107 -15.38 -3.51 7.78
C ARG A 107 -16.72 -4.22 7.92
N LYS A 108 -17.86 -3.52 7.79
CA LYS A 108 -19.19 -4.15 7.85
C LYS A 108 -19.41 -5.08 6.68
N LYS A 109 -19.03 -4.64 5.47
CA LYS A 109 -19.10 -5.48 4.27
C LYS A 109 -18.26 -6.75 4.42
N LYS A 110 -17.05 -6.63 4.96
CA LYS A 110 -16.17 -7.76 5.24
C LYS A 110 -16.88 -8.79 6.12
N LYS A 111 -17.40 -8.38 7.28
CA LYS A 111 -18.11 -9.31 8.20
C LYS A 111 -19.27 -10.04 7.51
N LEU A 112 -20.03 -9.32 6.69
CA LEU A 112 -21.14 -9.92 5.95
C LEU A 112 -20.66 -10.93 4.89
N ILE A 113 -19.59 -10.59 4.15
CA ILE A 113 -18.95 -11.51 3.21
C ILE A 113 -18.45 -12.76 3.93
N GLU A 114 -17.79 -12.61 5.08
CA GLU A 114 -17.26 -13.74 5.86
C GLU A 114 -18.38 -14.67 6.33
N SER A 115 -19.50 -14.11 6.80
CA SER A 115 -20.70 -14.88 7.14
C SER A 115 -21.23 -15.64 5.93
N LEU A 116 -21.46 -14.96 4.79
CA LEU A 116 -21.97 -15.59 3.57
C LEU A 116 -21.06 -16.71 3.07
N ILE A 117 -19.75 -16.46 2.98
CA ILE A 117 -18.77 -17.45 2.54
C ILE A 117 -18.75 -18.65 3.49
N THR A 118 -18.81 -18.43 4.80
CA THR A 118 -18.83 -19.52 5.79
C THR A 118 -20.03 -20.45 5.60
N HIS A 119 -21.19 -19.93 5.20
CA HIS A 119 -22.35 -20.77 4.87
C HIS A 119 -22.14 -21.60 3.60
N LEU A 120 -21.38 -21.07 2.63
CA LEU A 120 -21.14 -21.70 1.33
C LEU A 120 -19.94 -22.65 1.32
N THR A 121 -19.13 -22.72 2.39
CA THR A 121 -17.86 -23.45 2.42
C THR A 121 -17.80 -24.59 3.43
N ILE A 122 -17.10 -25.68 3.11
CA ILE A 122 -17.05 -26.92 3.94
C ILE A 122 -16.36 -26.67 5.28
N HIS A 123 -15.30 -25.88 5.27
CA HIS A 123 -14.42 -25.66 6.44
C HIS A 123 -14.43 -24.22 6.96
N GLY A 124 -15.48 -23.46 6.63
CA GLY A 124 -15.60 -22.04 6.96
C GLY A 124 -14.63 -21.15 6.18
N ASN A 125 -14.57 -19.86 6.56
CA ASN A 125 -13.64 -18.89 6.00
C ASN A 125 -12.20 -19.21 6.40
N LYS A 126 -11.55 -20.08 5.63
CA LYS A 126 -10.09 -20.24 5.67
C LYS A 126 -9.52 -19.33 4.61
N ASN A 127 -8.64 -18.41 5.00
CA ASN A 127 -7.71 -17.75 4.06
C ASN A 127 -7.17 -18.86 3.14
N SER A 128 -7.54 -18.87 1.86
CA SER A 128 -7.30 -20.05 1.03
C SER A 128 -5.81 -20.36 0.96
N ARG A 129 -5.46 -21.65 0.86
CA ARG A 129 -4.06 -22.07 0.75
C ARG A 129 -3.37 -21.38 -0.43
N HIS A 130 -4.10 -21.05 -1.50
CA HIS A 130 -3.58 -20.31 -2.65
C HIS A 130 -3.28 -18.83 -2.36
N ALA A 131 -4.02 -18.14 -1.46
CA ALA A 131 -3.67 -16.77 -1.09
C ALA A 131 -2.31 -16.63 -0.39
N ARG A 132 -1.80 -17.72 0.23
CA ARG A 132 -0.45 -17.78 0.82
C ARG A 132 0.64 -18.29 -0.12
N ILE A 133 0.29 -19.09 -1.14
CA ILE A 133 1.26 -19.88 -1.92
C ILE A 133 1.41 -19.37 -3.36
N ASN A 134 0.46 -18.60 -3.89
CA ASN A 134 0.46 -18.23 -5.29
C ASN A 134 1.37 -17.01 -5.57
N THR A 135 2.68 -17.25 -5.58
CA THR A 135 3.71 -16.29 -6.04
C THR A 135 3.51 -15.85 -7.51
N SER A 136 2.72 -16.61 -8.28
CA SER A 136 2.34 -16.32 -9.66
C SER A 136 1.01 -15.58 -9.82
N SER A 137 0.27 -15.36 -8.72
CA SER A 137 -0.95 -14.56 -8.79
C SER A 137 -0.60 -13.08 -8.98
N LYS A 138 -1.26 -12.43 -9.96
CA LYS A 138 -1.06 -11.00 -10.20
C LYS A 138 -1.33 -10.27 -8.87
N PRO A 139 -0.37 -9.48 -8.35
CA PRO A 139 -0.57 -8.75 -7.12
C PRO A 139 -1.83 -7.91 -7.27
N ILE A 140 -2.64 -7.84 -6.20
CA ILE A 140 -3.82 -6.99 -6.22
C ILE A 140 -3.33 -5.57 -6.52
N PRO A 141 -3.75 -4.95 -7.63
CA PRO A 141 -3.12 -3.73 -8.17
C PRO A 141 -3.31 -2.52 -7.25
N PHE A 142 -4.17 -2.65 -6.24
CA PHE A 142 -4.50 -1.57 -5.32
C PHE A 142 -4.30 -2.01 -3.87
N PRO A 143 -3.50 -1.26 -3.06
CA PRO A 143 -3.13 -1.68 -1.69
C PRO A 143 -4.35 -1.80 -0.75
N PHE A 144 -5.47 -1.17 -1.11
CA PHE A 144 -6.68 -1.13 -0.31
C PHE A 144 -7.77 -2.09 -0.77
N LEU A 145 -7.59 -2.84 -1.85
CA LEU A 145 -8.54 -3.89 -2.24
C LEU A 145 -8.06 -5.22 -1.66
N ARG A 146 -8.95 -5.92 -0.98
CA ARG A 146 -8.69 -7.21 -0.33
C ARG A 146 -9.74 -8.23 -0.78
N GLU A 147 -9.44 -9.49 -0.53
CA GLU A 147 -10.28 -10.61 -0.95
C GLU A 147 -10.51 -11.55 0.25
N VAL A 148 -11.72 -12.11 0.34
CA VAL A 148 -12.07 -13.18 1.29
C VAL A 148 -12.29 -14.46 0.48
N TYR A 149 -11.81 -15.59 0.98
CA TYR A 149 -11.80 -16.87 0.29
C TYR A 149 -12.45 -17.96 1.13
N GLY A 150 -12.94 -19.03 0.49
CA GLY A 150 -13.16 -20.31 1.15
C GLY A 150 -13.47 -21.45 0.18
N LEU A 151 -13.26 -22.69 0.62
CA LEU A 151 -13.44 -23.88 -0.21
C LEU A 151 -14.93 -24.22 -0.38
N SER A 152 -15.42 -24.25 -1.62
CA SER A 152 -16.83 -24.52 -1.93
C SER A 152 -17.31 -25.86 -1.37
N LYS A 153 -18.57 -25.91 -0.91
CA LYS A 153 -19.27 -27.15 -0.53
C LYS A 153 -19.59 -28.08 -1.70
N SER A 154 -19.66 -27.54 -2.91
CA SER A 154 -19.95 -28.30 -4.11
C SER A 154 -18.66 -28.69 -4.83
N SER A 155 -18.16 -29.88 -4.53
CA SER A 155 -17.38 -30.70 -5.44
C SER A 155 -17.75 -32.16 -5.22
#